data_AF-A0A4C1U7J0-F1
#
_entry.id   AF-A0A4C1U7J0-F1
#
_cell.length_a   1.000
_cell.length_b   1.000
_cell.length_c   1.000
_cell.angle_alpha   90.00
_cell.angle_beta   90.00
_cell.angle_gamma   90.00
#
_symmetry.space_group_name_H-M   'P 1'
#
loop_
_entity.id
_entity.type
_entity.pdbx_description
1 polymer ?
#
loop_
_entity_poly.entity_id
_entity_poly.type
_entity_poly.pdbx_seq_one_letter_code
_entity_poly.pdbx_strand_id
1 'polypeptide(L)'
;MSQLTEVYMELESLIREFSETLIAELALRDELEYEKELKNTFISLLLAVQDRRRQHHQDRRRRSHNRQAHNDNESKYLTTVIPFHMDNGPPDNQTLQALIKILKAINEDSPTVPTLLTDYILKVLVPT
;
A
#
# COMPACT_ATOMS: atom_id res chain seq x y z
N MET A 1 13.24 39.67 -43.19
CA MET A 1 12.01 39.70 -42.35
C MET A 1 11.28 38.37 -42.39
N SER A 2 10.84 37.87 -43.56
CA SER A 2 10.12 36.58 -43.69
C SER A 2 10.81 35.37 -43.04
N GLN A 3 12.10 35.14 -43.31
CA GLN A 3 12.84 33.98 -42.78
C GLN A 3 13.00 33.99 -41.26
N LEU A 4 13.20 35.18 -40.66
CA LEU A 4 13.31 35.31 -39.21
C LEU A 4 11.97 35.01 -38.53
N THR A 5 10.87 35.47 -39.13
CA THR A 5 9.52 35.21 -38.63
C THR A 5 9.16 33.74 -38.75
N GLU A 6 9.54 33.07 -39.84
CA GLU A 6 9.33 31.63 -40.03
C GLU A 6 10.08 30.81 -38.96
N VAL A 7 11.38 31.07 -38.77
CA VAL A 7 12.18 30.41 -37.72
C VAL A 7 11.64 30.70 -36.32
N TYR A 8 11.14 31.92 -36.08
CA TYR A 8 10.50 32.27 -34.81
C TYR A 8 9.23 31.44 -34.57
N MET A 9 8.37 31.29 -35.58
CA MET A 9 7.16 30.46 -35.47
C MET A 9 7.48 28.98 -35.27
N GLU A 10 8.47 28.45 -35.99
CA GLU A 10 8.95 27.07 -35.80
C GLU A 10 9.46 26.85 -34.38
N LEU A 11 10.25 27.79 -33.85
CA LEU A 11 10.76 27.73 -32.49
C LEU A 11 9.63 27.80 -31.46
N GLU A 12 8.64 28.68 -31.64
CA GLU A 12 7.46 28.73 -30.77
C GLU A 12 6.65 27.43 -30.81
N SER A 13 6.48 26.81 -31.97
CA SER A 13 5.80 25.51 -32.11
C SER A 13 6.55 24.42 -31.36
N LEU A 14 7.87 24.36 -31.57
CA LEU A 14 8.74 23.37 -30.93
C LEU A 14 8.76 23.53 -29.41
N ILE A 15 8.81 24.77 -28.91
CA ILE A 15 8.72 25.06 -27.48
C ILE A 15 7.38 24.57 -26.91
N ARG A 16 6.26 24.77 -27.61
CA ARG A 16 4.95 24.28 -27.17
C ARG A 16 4.90 22.76 -27.12
N GLU A 17 5.32 22.08 -28.18
CA GLU A 17 5.34 20.62 -28.27
C GLU A 17 6.20 19.99 -27.16
N PHE A 18 7.40 20.53 -26.91
CA PHE A 18 8.25 20.05 -25.83
C PHE A 18 7.67 20.36 -24.45
N SER A 19 7.01 21.50 -24.26
CA SER A 19 6.35 21.82 -22.99
C SER A 19 5.19 20.87 -22.72
N GLU A 20 4.38 20.55 -23.72
CA GLU A 20 3.28 19.59 -23.61
C GLU A 20 3.80 18.18 -23.29
N THR A 21 4.85 17.75 -23.99
CA THR A 21 5.51 16.46 -23.71
C THR A 21 6.06 16.42 -22.29
N LEU A 22 6.74 17.48 -21.85
CA LEU A 22 7.29 17.56 -20.50
C LEU A 22 6.19 17.47 -19.43
N ILE A 23 5.06 18.15 -19.62
CA ILE A 23 3.92 18.09 -18.69
C ILE A 23 3.38 16.65 -18.60
N ALA A 24 3.22 15.96 -19.73
CA ALA A 24 2.73 14.59 -19.77
C ALA A 24 3.70 13.62 -19.06
N GLU A 25 5.01 13.74 -19.32
CA GLU A 25 6.04 12.94 -18.67
C GLU A 25 6.14 13.18 -17.17
N LEU A 26 5.98 14.43 -16.72
CA LEU A 26 5.93 14.76 -15.29
C LEU A 26 4.72 14.12 -14.61
N ALA A 27 3.53 14.20 -15.22
CA ALA A 27 2.34 13.56 -14.69
C ALA A 27 2.48 12.03 -14.62
N LEU A 28 3.05 11.41 -15.66
CA LEU A 28 3.33 9.97 -15.66
C LEU A 28 4.34 9.59 -14.57
N ARG A 29 5.39 10.40 -14.38
CA ARG A 29 6.38 10.18 -13.32
C ARG A 29 5.72 10.21 -11.94
N ASP A 30 4.85 11.18 -11.69
CA ASP A 30 4.18 11.33 -10.40
C ASP A 30 3.24 10.14 -10.11
N GLU A 31 2.54 9.63 -11.12
CA GLU A 31 1.73 8.40 -11.00
C GLU A 31 2.60 7.18 -10.66
N LEU A 32 3.73 7.01 -11.35
CA LEU A 32 4.67 5.91 -11.09
C LEU A 32 5.31 6.01 -9.71
N GLU A 33 5.63 7.22 -9.25
CA GLU A 33 6.16 7.47 -7.91
C GLU A 33 5.13 7.12 -6.84
N TYR A 34 3.87 7.50 -7.05
CA TYR A 34 2.75 7.13 -6.18
C TYR A 34 2.60 5.61 -6.06
N GLU A 35 2.58 4.87 -7.18
CA GLU A 35 2.49 3.42 -7.15
C GLU A 35 3.66 2.76 -6.40
N LYS A 36 4.87 3.27 -6.63
CA LYS A 36 6.07 2.78 -5.98
C LYS A 36 6.01 3.01 -4.47
N GLU A 37 5.59 4.19 -4.03
CA GLU A 37 5.44 4.50 -2.61
C GLU A 37 4.37 3.62 -1.94
N LEU A 38 3.26 3.36 -2.65
CA LEU A 38 2.21 2.46 -2.18
C LEU A 38 2.73 1.03 -1.97
N LYS A 39 3.45 0.49 -2.97
CA LYS A 39 4.09 -0.85 -2.91
C LYS A 39 5.13 -0.92 -1.77
N ASN A 40 5.98 0.10 -1.63
CA ASN A 40 6.98 0.15 -0.56
C ASN A 40 6.35 0.24 0.84
N THR A 41 5.28 1.02 0.99
CA THR A 41 4.52 1.12 2.23
C THR A 41 3.90 -0.22 2.60
N PHE A 42 3.29 -0.91 1.63
CA PHE A 42 2.72 -2.24 1.83
C PHE A 42 3.78 -3.25 2.30
N ILE A 43 4.91 -3.34 1.58
CA ILE A 43 6.00 -4.28 1.92
C ILE A 43 6.51 -4.00 3.33
N SER A 44 6.75 -2.73 3.68
CA SER A 44 7.28 -2.34 4.99
C SER A 44 6.33 -2.73 6.13
N LEU A 45 5.03 -2.49 5.96
CA LEU A 45 4.01 -2.86 6.95
C LEU A 45 3.83 -4.38 7.05
N LEU A 46 3.85 -5.08 5.92
CA LEU A 46 3.73 -6.54 5.89
C LEU A 46 4.88 -7.18 6.67
N LEU A 47 6.12 -6.74 6.43
CA LEU A 47 7.29 -7.19 7.15
C LEU A 47 7.18 -6.88 8.66
N ALA A 48 6.77 -5.66 9.02
CA ALA A 48 6.59 -5.28 10.43
C ALA A 48 5.57 -6.18 11.16
N VAL A 49 4.42 -6.45 10.53
CA VAL A 49 3.38 -7.34 11.10
C VAL A 49 3.88 -8.79 11.20
N GLN A 50 4.63 -9.27 10.21
CA GLN A 50 5.23 -10.60 10.23
C GLN A 50 6.28 -10.74 11.34
N ASP A 51 7.14 -9.74 11.52
CA ASP A 51 8.15 -9.73 12.58
C ASP A 51 7.51 -9.72 13.97
N ARG A 52 6.47 -8.92 14.19
CA ARG A 52 5.70 -8.97 15.44
C ARG A 52 5.05 -10.31 15.67
N ARG A 53 4.45 -10.92 14.65
CA ARG A 53 3.87 -12.27 14.77
C ARG A 53 4.93 -13.28 15.19
N ARG A 54 6.13 -13.23 14.59
CA ARG A 54 7.25 -14.10 14.94
C ARG A 54 7.68 -13.92 16.40
N GLN A 55 7.82 -12.68 16.87
CA GLN A 55 8.16 -12.37 18.27
C GLN A 55 7.08 -12.86 19.24
N HIS A 56 5.80 -12.62 18.93
CA HIS A 56 4.67 -13.09 19.73
C HIS A 56 4.66 -14.62 19.89
N HIS A 57 4.95 -15.38 18.82
CA HIS A 57 5.07 -16.84 18.92
C HIS A 57 6.29 -17.30 19.75
N GLN A 58 7.42 -16.58 19.69
CA GLN A 58 8.61 -16.89 20.49
C GLN A 58 8.39 -16.62 21.98
N ASP A 59 7.76 -15.49 22.34
CA ASP A 59 7.46 -15.13 23.72
C ASP A 59 6.46 -16.09 24.36
N ARG A 60 5.47 -16.55 23.58
CA ARG A 60 4.49 -17.55 24.05
C ARG A 60 5.14 -18.90 24.37
N ARG A 61 6.17 -19.31 23.62
CA ARG A 61 6.96 -20.52 23.90
C ARG A 61 7.81 -20.39 25.16
N ARG A 62 8.43 -19.22 25.39
CA ARG A 62 9.26 -18.96 26.58
C ARG A 62 8.43 -18.85 27.87
N ARG A 63 7.23 -18.26 27.79
CA ARG A 63 6.31 -18.10 28.94
C ARG A 63 5.62 -19.38 29.39
N SER A 64 5.54 -20.41 28.54
CA SER A 64 4.97 -21.72 28.89
C SER A 64 5.71 -22.46 30.03
N HIS A 65 6.92 -22.03 30.40
CA HIS A 65 7.68 -22.60 31.52
C HIS A 65 7.46 -21.90 32.86
N ASN A 66 6.75 -20.77 32.91
CA ASN A 66 6.50 -20.05 34.17
C ASN A 66 4.99 -19.82 34.33
N ARG A 67 4.34 -20.56 35.26
CA ARG A 67 2.87 -20.59 35.47
C ARG A 67 2.32 -19.32 36.15
N GLN A 68 2.81 -18.13 35.82
CA GLN A 68 2.33 -16.87 36.37
C GLN A 68 2.65 -15.73 35.40
N ALA A 69 1.75 -15.52 34.44
CA ALA A 69 1.60 -14.24 33.74
C ALA A 69 0.27 -14.24 33.00
N HIS A 70 -0.83 -14.10 33.76
CA HIS A 70 -2.05 -13.56 33.21
C HIS A 70 -1.86 -12.04 33.15
N ASN A 71 -1.69 -11.46 31.95
CA ASN A 71 -1.72 -10.01 31.73
C ASN A 71 -1.93 -9.71 30.23
N ASP A 72 -3.19 -9.56 29.86
CA ASP A 72 -3.83 -8.31 29.39
C ASP A 72 -3.19 -7.45 28.28
N ASN A 73 -2.16 -7.93 27.59
CA ASN A 73 -1.70 -7.36 26.31
C ASN A 73 -1.70 -8.45 25.23
N GLU A 74 -2.80 -9.21 25.14
CA GLU A 74 -3.03 -10.03 23.96
C GLU A 74 -3.22 -9.09 22.78
N SER A 75 -2.27 -9.09 21.86
CA SER A 75 -2.43 -8.43 20.55
C SER A 75 -3.57 -9.14 19.82
N LYS A 76 -4.79 -8.69 20.10
CA LYS A 76 -6.05 -9.37 19.75
C LYS A 76 -6.18 -9.53 18.25
N TYR A 77 -5.65 -8.57 17.50
CA TYR A 77 -5.78 -8.53 16.05
C TYR A 77 -4.52 -9.02 15.32
N LEU A 78 -3.39 -9.20 16.01
CA LEU A 78 -2.11 -9.58 15.39
C LEU A 78 -2.16 -10.94 14.67
N THR A 79 -3.00 -11.86 15.15
CA THR A 79 -3.15 -13.20 14.57
C THR A 79 -4.22 -13.27 13.47
N THR A 80 -4.87 -12.14 13.17
CA THR A 80 -5.92 -12.07 12.14
C THR A 80 -5.36 -12.39 10.76
N VAL A 81 -6.13 -13.16 9.99
CA VAL A 81 -5.80 -13.56 8.62
C VAL A 81 -6.58 -12.69 7.64
N ILE A 82 -5.90 -12.20 6.61
CA ILE A 82 -6.50 -11.46 5.50
C ILE A 82 -6.66 -12.45 4.34
N PRO A 83 -7.88 -12.71 3.85
CA PRO A 83 -8.07 -13.55 2.67
C PRO A 83 -7.44 -12.90 1.43
N PHE A 84 -6.80 -13.68 0.57
CA PHE A 84 -6.18 -13.19 -0.66
C PHE A 84 -6.26 -14.27 -1.74
N HIS A 85 -6.67 -13.90 -2.96
CA HIS A 85 -6.69 -14.79 -4.12
C HIS A 85 -5.47 -14.52 -5.00
N MET A 86 -4.61 -15.52 -5.18
CA MET A 86 -3.40 -15.41 -6.00
C MET A 86 -3.72 -15.43 -7.51
N ASP A 87 -4.91 -15.90 -7.88
CA ASP A 87 -5.31 -16.14 -9.27
C ASP A 87 -5.56 -14.84 -10.06
N ASN A 88 -5.78 -13.72 -9.35
CA ASN A 88 -6.07 -12.41 -9.95
C ASN A 88 -4.81 -11.60 -10.28
N GLY A 89 -3.62 -12.21 -10.21
CA GLY A 89 -2.35 -11.51 -10.42
C GLY A 89 -1.99 -10.57 -9.25
N PRO A 90 -1.05 -9.63 -9.45
CA PRO A 90 -0.70 -8.66 -8.41
C PRO A 90 -1.92 -7.79 -8.06
N PRO A 91 -2.10 -7.45 -6.76
CA PRO A 91 -3.21 -6.60 -6.34
C PRO A 91 -3.13 -5.22 -7.03
N ASP A 92 -4.27 -4.74 -7.50
CA ASP A 92 -4.40 -3.38 -8.03
C ASP A 92 -4.23 -2.32 -6.93
N ASN A 93 -4.09 -1.05 -7.32
CA ASN A 93 -3.82 0.04 -6.37
C ASN A 93 -4.95 0.18 -5.32
N GLN A 94 -6.21 -0.11 -5.69
CA GLN A 94 -7.32 -0.06 -4.75
C GLN A 94 -7.24 -1.17 -3.70
N THR A 95 -7.01 -2.42 -4.14
CA THR A 95 -6.78 -3.56 -3.25
C THR A 95 -5.59 -3.30 -2.35
N LEU A 96 -4.49 -2.81 -2.91
CA LEU A 96 -3.26 -2.55 -2.17
C LEU A 96 -3.45 -1.47 -1.07
N GLN A 97 -4.20 -0.41 -1.35
CA GLN A 97 -4.59 0.58 -0.34
C GLN A 97 -5.42 -0.03 0.79
N ALA A 98 -6.40 -0.88 0.47
CA ALA A 98 -7.22 -1.56 1.48
C ALA A 98 -6.36 -2.47 2.36
N LEU A 99 -5.45 -3.25 1.74
CA LEU A 99 -4.50 -4.09 2.47
C LEU A 99 -3.57 -3.27 3.37
N ILE A 100 -3.07 -2.13 2.90
CA ILE A 100 -2.25 -1.21 3.72
C ILE A 100 -3.03 -0.73 4.95
N LYS A 101 -4.30 -0.33 4.78
CA LYS A 101 -5.15 0.12 5.90
C LYS A 101 -5.35 -0.99 6.93
N ILE A 102 -5.63 -2.21 6.48
CA ILE A 102 -5.79 -3.37 7.36
C ILE A 102 -4.46 -3.68 8.08
N LEU A 103 -3.33 -3.69 7.35
CA LEU A 103 -2.02 -3.96 7.95
C LEU A 103 -1.62 -2.90 8.99
N LYS A 104 -1.89 -1.61 8.73
CA LYS A 104 -1.71 -0.53 9.72
C LYS A 104 -2.56 -0.80 10.97
N ALA A 105 -3.85 -1.08 10.78
CA ALA A 105 -4.76 -1.36 11.89
C ALA A 105 -4.34 -2.59 12.70
N ILE A 106 -3.88 -3.66 12.05
CA ILE A 106 -3.33 -4.85 12.72
C ILE A 106 -2.04 -4.50 13.49
N ASN A 107 -1.15 -3.73 12.87
CA ASN A 107 0.08 -3.28 13.50
C ASN A 107 -0.22 -2.40 14.73
N GLU A 108 -1.27 -1.60 14.72
CA GLU A 108 -1.66 -0.75 15.85
C GLU A 108 -2.58 -1.46 16.87
N ASP A 109 -2.90 -2.74 16.66
CA ASP A 109 -3.91 -3.49 17.42
C ASP A 109 -5.26 -2.76 17.51
N SER A 110 -5.64 -2.09 16.42
CA SER A 110 -6.80 -1.23 16.33
C SER A 110 -8.11 -2.04 16.31
N PRO A 111 -9.17 -1.60 17.02
CA PRO A 111 -10.48 -2.24 16.98
C PRO A 111 -11.20 -2.08 15.62
N THR A 112 -10.63 -1.33 14.69
CA THR A 112 -11.16 -1.14 13.33
C THR A 112 -10.91 -2.32 12.40
N VAL A 113 -10.02 -3.26 12.77
CA VAL A 113 -9.64 -4.42 11.94
C VAL A 113 -10.85 -5.22 11.43
N PRO A 114 -11.85 -5.59 12.25
CA PRO A 114 -13.01 -6.34 11.77
C PRO A 114 -13.84 -5.58 10.72
N THR A 115 -14.02 -4.28 10.92
CA THR A 115 -14.74 -3.41 9.99
C THR A 115 -14.00 -3.30 8.66
N LEU A 116 -12.68 -3.05 8.70
CA LEU A 116 -11.84 -2.96 7.50
C LEU A 116 -11.79 -4.27 6.72
N LEU A 117 -11.76 -5.41 7.41
CA LEU A 117 -11.83 -6.73 6.77
C LEU A 117 -13.19 -6.98 6.12
N THR A 118 -14.28 -6.62 6.81
CA THR A 118 -15.63 -6.76 6.26
C THR A 118 -15.76 -5.94 4.99
N ASP A 119 -15.36 -4.68 5.03
CA ASP A 119 -15.35 -3.79 3.87
C ASP A 119 -14.51 -4.35 2.71
N TYR A 120 -13.32 -4.87 3.00
CA TYR A 120 -12.45 -5.47 2.00
C TYR A 120 -13.08 -6.69 1.34
N ILE A 121 -13.65 -7.60 2.14
CA ILE A 121 -14.30 -8.81 1.63
C ILE A 121 -15.47 -8.43 0.73
N LEU A 122 -16.33 -7.52 1.17
CA LEU A 122 -17.55 -7.15 0.45
C LEU A 122 -17.28 -6.30 -0.81
N LYS A 123 -16.23 -5.47 -0.80
CA LYS A 123 -15.96 -4.54 -1.92
C LYS A 123 -14.95 -5.07 -2.93
N VAL A 124 -14.00 -5.90 -2.49
CA VAL A 124 -12.88 -6.33 -3.33
C VAL A 124 -12.97 -7.81 -3.70
N LEU A 125 -13.28 -8.70 -2.74
CA LEU A 125 -13.27 -10.14 -2.98
C LEU A 125 -14.59 -10.68 -3.53
N VAL A 126 -15.71 -10.10 -3.11
CA VAL A 126 -17.06 -10.49 -3.56
C VAL A 126 -17.79 -9.25 -4.07
N PRO A 127 -17.39 -8.68 -5.22
CA PRO A 127 -18.13 -7.58 -5.80
C PRO A 127 -19.56 -8.04 -6.08
N THR A 128 -20.55 -7.30 -5.54
CA THR A 128 -21.98 -7.53 -5.79
C THR A 128 -22.38 -7.02 -7.16
#